data_AF-A0A1V5VY40-F1
#
_entry.id   AF-A0A1V5VY40-F1
#
_cell.length_a   1.000
_cell.length_b   1.000
_cell.length_c   1.000
_cell.angle_alpha   90.00
_cell.angle_beta   90.00
_cell.angle_gamma   90.00
#
_symmetry.space_group_name_H-M   'P 1'
#
loop_
_entity.id
_entity.type
_entity.pdbx_description
1 polymer ?
#
loop_
_entity_poly.entity_id
_entity_poly.type
_entity_poly.pdbx_seq_one_letter_code
_entity_poly.pdbx_strand_id
1 'polypeptide(L)'
;MEELETLPLPETSESPGEERLTPDSSFPQLAPRVPRSAPAFLWVIAVVGVLLAALSLGVNIVLIRELSYTSQEGRRIMDDSIAALDQLTLEEMHVAYTFSDTIYYSGTVPISQTVDFPFQGNVPFRGEVPIVIDVPLLGAQTIRVPVDTSVYVNTVVRVPVRMDFPFNVTLPVQLPIEMEFSTEDFPALGDTLAVFRNLLQEFRALFR
;
A
#
# COMPACT_ATOMS: atom_id res chain seq x y z
N MET A 1 5.52 -56.29 41.20
CA MET A 1 6.28 -55.83 42.38
C MET A 1 6.06 -54.34 42.45
N GLU A 2 5.37 -53.71 43.39
CA GLU A 2 4.67 -54.05 44.65
C GLU A 2 3.65 -52.89 44.78
N GLU A 3 2.34 -53.11 44.73
CA GLU A 3 1.43 -53.32 45.88
C GLU A 3 1.73 -52.58 47.19
N LEU A 4 0.69 -51.83 47.61
CA LEU A 4 0.23 -51.49 48.96
C LEU A 4 1.22 -51.00 50.01
N GLU A 5 0.91 -49.86 50.62
CA GLU A 5 0.64 -49.90 52.05
C GLU A 5 -0.45 -48.92 52.49
N THR A 6 -1.43 -49.54 53.12
CA THR A 6 -2.69 -49.07 53.69
C THR A 6 -2.55 -48.81 55.20
N LEU A 7 -3.64 -48.31 55.80
CA LEU A 7 -4.10 -48.47 57.20
C LEU A 7 -3.59 -47.45 58.25
N PRO A 8 -4.25 -47.31 59.42
CA PRO A 8 -5.60 -47.78 59.81
C PRO A 8 -6.48 -46.72 60.53
N LEU A 9 -7.80 -47.00 60.60
CA LEU A 9 -8.69 -46.56 61.68
C LEU A 9 -8.40 -47.39 62.95
N PRO A 10 -8.62 -46.85 64.16
CA PRO A 10 -8.84 -47.68 65.34
C PRO A 10 -10.35 -47.83 65.62
N GLU A 11 -10.82 -49.07 65.58
CA GLU A 11 -11.91 -49.55 66.42
C GLU A 11 -11.37 -49.99 67.79
N THR A 12 -12.29 -50.09 68.76
CA THR A 12 -12.27 -50.95 69.97
C THR A 12 -12.27 -50.16 71.28
N SER A 13 -13.42 -50.15 71.96
CA SER A 13 -13.60 -50.94 73.19
C SER A 13 -14.97 -50.66 73.79
N GLU A 14 -15.78 -51.71 73.84
CA GLU A 14 -17.05 -51.79 74.54
C GLU A 14 -16.84 -52.45 75.92
N SER A 15 -17.61 -51.98 76.93
CA SER A 15 -18.01 -52.68 78.17
C SER A 15 -17.02 -52.77 79.36
N PRO A 16 -17.46 -53.07 80.62
CA PRO A 16 -18.81 -53.18 81.20
C PRO A 16 -18.98 -52.44 82.56
N GLY A 17 -20.19 -52.42 83.15
CA GLY A 17 -20.36 -52.13 84.58
C GLY A 17 -21.76 -51.71 85.02
N GLU A 18 -22.59 -52.70 85.34
CA GLU A 18 -23.83 -52.56 86.11
C GLU A 18 -23.56 -52.01 87.53
N GLU A 19 -24.38 -51.08 88.02
CA GLU A 19 -24.78 -51.08 89.43
C GLU A 19 -26.16 -50.43 89.62
N ARG A 20 -26.92 -51.04 90.54
CA ARG A 20 -28.36 -50.97 90.75
C ARG A 20 -28.77 -49.93 91.82
N LEU A 21 -29.99 -49.40 91.67
CA LEU A 21 -31.00 -49.00 92.70
C LEU A 21 -30.59 -47.89 93.69
N THR A 22 -31.34 -46.83 93.98
CA THR A 22 -32.76 -46.72 94.41
C THR A 22 -33.26 -45.26 94.25
N PRO A 23 -34.57 -44.99 94.38
CA PRO A 23 -35.17 -43.69 94.07
C PRO A 23 -35.07 -42.73 95.26
N ASP A 24 -34.70 -41.48 95.01
CA ASP A 24 -35.08 -40.41 95.92
C ASP A 24 -35.34 -39.08 95.19
N SER A 25 -36.48 -38.54 95.58
CA SER A 25 -37.13 -37.28 95.26
C SER A 25 -36.23 -36.05 95.46
N SER A 26 -36.03 -35.26 94.40
CA SER A 26 -35.88 -33.78 94.50
C SER A 26 -35.79 -33.13 93.11
N PHE A 27 -36.92 -32.61 92.61
CA PHE A 27 -36.89 -31.40 91.78
C PHE A 27 -36.58 -30.22 92.72
N PRO A 28 -35.88 -29.13 92.32
CA PRO A 28 -35.98 -28.50 90.99
C PRO A 28 -34.67 -27.90 90.43
N GLN A 29 -34.61 -27.74 89.10
CA GLN A 29 -34.35 -26.45 88.43
C GLN A 29 -34.12 -26.71 86.94
N LEU A 30 -35.06 -26.26 86.12
CA LEU A 30 -34.86 -26.13 84.69
C LEU A 30 -33.68 -25.18 84.46
N ALA A 31 -32.59 -25.69 83.91
CA ALA A 31 -31.63 -24.83 83.22
C ALA A 31 -32.40 -24.11 82.10
N PRO A 32 -32.32 -22.77 82.00
CA PRO A 32 -33.04 -22.03 80.99
C PRO A 32 -32.49 -22.43 79.61
N ARG A 33 -33.31 -23.08 78.79
CA ARG A 33 -33.09 -23.09 77.34
C ARG A 33 -33.21 -21.65 76.89
N VAL A 34 -32.08 -20.99 76.66
CA VAL A 34 -32.03 -19.73 75.94
C VAL A 34 -32.64 -20.01 74.57
N PRO A 35 -33.77 -19.41 74.18
CA PRO A 35 -34.15 -19.40 72.79
C PRO A 35 -33.06 -18.59 72.08
N ARG A 36 -32.22 -19.28 71.31
CA ARG A 36 -31.27 -18.62 70.41
C ARG A 36 -32.11 -18.03 69.28
N SER A 37 -32.77 -16.91 69.56
CA SER A 37 -33.34 -16.05 68.54
C SER A 37 -32.20 -15.74 67.60
N ALA A 38 -32.21 -16.31 66.40
CA ALA A 38 -31.38 -15.79 65.34
C ALA A 38 -31.65 -14.28 65.33
N PRO A 39 -30.65 -13.42 65.57
CA PRO A 39 -30.90 -12.00 65.72
C PRO A 39 -31.59 -11.56 64.44
N ALA A 40 -32.74 -10.88 64.55
CA ALA A 40 -33.56 -10.45 63.43
C ALA A 40 -32.72 -9.76 62.32
N PHE A 41 -31.61 -9.16 62.74
CA PHE A 41 -30.53 -8.64 61.90
C PHE A 41 -29.99 -9.60 60.83
N LEU A 42 -29.76 -10.89 61.14
CA LEU A 42 -29.28 -11.87 60.15
C LEU A 42 -30.34 -12.17 59.07
N TRP A 43 -31.62 -12.16 59.44
CA TRP A 43 -32.70 -12.35 58.48
C TRP A 43 -32.85 -11.13 57.57
N VAL A 44 -32.68 -9.93 58.12
CA VAL A 44 -32.63 -8.68 57.33
C VAL A 44 -31.45 -8.70 56.34
N ILE A 45 -30.26 -9.13 56.76
CA ILE A 45 -29.10 -9.26 55.86
C ILE A 45 -29.36 -10.28 54.75
N ALA A 46 -29.98 -11.43 55.08
CA ALA A 46 -30.31 -12.44 54.09
C ALA A 46 -31.29 -11.90 53.03
N VAL A 47 -32.34 -11.18 53.45
CA VAL A 47 -33.31 -10.56 52.53
C VAL A 47 -32.65 -9.50 51.66
N VAL A 48 -31.81 -8.65 52.23
CA VAL A 48 -31.06 -7.63 51.48
C VAL A 48 -30.10 -8.29 50.49
N GLY A 49 -29.43 -9.36 50.88
CA GLY A 49 -28.54 -10.14 50.00
C GLY A 49 -29.29 -10.76 48.81
N VAL A 50 -30.47 -11.33 49.04
CA VAL A 50 -31.32 -11.88 47.97
C VAL A 50 -31.81 -10.78 47.02
N LEU A 51 -32.21 -9.63 47.56
CA LEU A 51 -32.61 -8.47 46.76
C LEU A 51 -31.45 -7.97 45.88
N LEU A 52 -30.25 -7.87 46.44
CA LEU A 52 -29.05 -7.45 45.71
C LEU A 52 -28.67 -8.46 44.63
N ALA A 53 -28.76 -9.76 44.93
CA ALA A 53 -28.52 -10.83 43.97
C ALA A 53 -29.54 -10.82 42.83
N ALA A 54 -30.82 -10.60 43.13
CA ALA A 54 -31.87 -10.48 42.11
C ALA A 54 -31.66 -9.24 41.22
N LEU A 55 -31.24 -8.12 41.82
CA LEU A 55 -30.90 -6.90 41.08
C LEU A 55 -29.70 -7.14 40.14
N SER A 56 -28.64 -7.77 40.65
CA SER A 56 -27.45 -8.13 39.86
C SER A 56 -27.77 -9.10 38.72
N LEU A 57 -28.63 -10.09 38.98
CA LEU A 57 -29.12 -11.02 37.97
C LEU A 57 -29.96 -10.31 36.90
N GLY A 58 -30.83 -9.38 37.29
CA GLY A 58 -31.63 -8.58 36.36
C GLY A 58 -30.76 -7.74 35.42
N VAL A 59 -29.73 -7.08 35.96
CA VAL A 59 -28.76 -6.32 35.16
C VAL A 59 -28.01 -7.24 34.17
N ASN A 60 -27.57 -8.42 34.63
CA ASN A 60 -26.92 -9.40 33.76
C ASN A 60 -27.83 -9.90 32.62
N ILE A 61 -29.11 -10.17 32.91
CA ILE A 61 -30.08 -10.60 31.89
C ILE A 61 -30.32 -9.50 30.84
N VAL A 62 -30.38 -8.24 31.27
CA VAL A 62 -30.54 -7.10 30.36
C VAL A 62 -29.31 -6.93 29.46
N LEU A 63 -28.11 -7.04 30.02
CA LEU A 63 -26.84 -7.00 29.27
C LEU A 63 -26.76 -8.10 28.20
N ILE A 64 -27.15 -9.33 28.56
CA ILE A 64 -27.18 -10.45 27.61
C ILE A 64 -28.23 -10.22 26.50
N ARG A 65 -29.38 -9.61 26.84
CA ARG A 65 -30.40 -9.27 25.85
C ARG A 65 -29.91 -8.22 24.86
N GLU A 66 -29.25 -7.16 25.31
CA GLU A 66 -28.73 -6.13 24.40
C GLU A 66 -27.65 -6.70 23.47
N LEU A 67 -26.75 -7.57 23.96
CA LEU A 67 -25.80 -8.27 23.09
C LEU A 67 -26.49 -9.16 22.04
N SER A 68 -27.61 -9.79 22.40
CA SER A 68 -28.35 -10.67 21.49
C SER A 68 -29.03 -9.91 20.33
N TYR A 69 -29.45 -8.66 20.52
CA TYR A 69 -30.01 -7.84 19.45
C TYR A 69 -28.94 -7.40 18.43
N THR A 70 -27.71 -7.13 18.89
CA THR A 70 -26.57 -6.77 18.01
C THR A 70 -26.09 -7.95 17.15
N SER A 71 -26.38 -9.20 17.54
CA SER A 71 -25.96 -10.39 16.79
C SER A 71 -26.61 -10.53 15.41
N GLN A 72 -27.82 -9.99 15.22
CA GLN A 72 -28.54 -10.06 13.94
C GLN A 72 -28.00 -9.05 12.93
N GLU A 73 -27.59 -7.87 13.40
CA GLU A 73 -26.89 -6.85 12.59
C GLU A 73 -25.55 -7.40 12.09
N GLY A 74 -24.79 -8.07 12.98
CA GLY A 74 -23.53 -8.72 12.61
C GLY A 74 -23.68 -9.79 11.53
N ARG A 75 -24.77 -10.57 11.54
CA ARG A 75 -25.04 -11.59 10.52
C ARG A 75 -25.34 -11.00 9.14
N ARG A 76 -26.13 -9.92 9.08
CA ARG A 76 -26.40 -9.22 7.81
C ARG A 76 -25.14 -8.63 7.21
N ILE A 77 -24.32 -7.98 8.05
CA ILE A 77 -23.04 -7.41 7.62
C ILE A 77 -22.11 -8.51 7.09
N MET A 78 -22.10 -9.70 7.70
CA MET A 78 -21.32 -10.85 7.22
C MET A 78 -21.83 -11.39 5.87
N ASP A 79 -23.15 -11.55 5.70
CA ASP A 79 -23.73 -12.02 4.44
C ASP A 79 -23.46 -11.02 3.29
N ASP A 80 -23.60 -9.72 3.56
CA ASP A 80 -23.29 -8.65 2.60
C ASP A 80 -21.80 -8.62 2.24
N SER A 81 -20.90 -8.85 3.21
CA SER A 81 -19.45 -8.89 2.96
C SER A 81 -19.03 -10.10 2.12
N ILE A 82 -19.65 -11.26 2.34
CA ILE A 82 -19.38 -12.48 1.54
C ILE A 82 -19.87 -12.27 0.10
N ALA A 83 -21.06 -11.68 -0.09
CA ALA A 83 -21.59 -11.39 -1.42
C ALA A 83 -20.73 -10.37 -2.19
N ALA A 84 -20.24 -9.32 -1.51
CA ALA A 84 -19.33 -8.35 -2.10
C ALA A 84 -17.98 -8.97 -2.50
N LEU A 85 -17.45 -9.92 -1.70
CA LEU A 85 -16.24 -10.64 -2.06
C LEU A 85 -16.43 -11.54 -3.29
N ASP A 86 -17.58 -12.21 -3.38
CA ASP A 86 -17.91 -13.10 -4.51
C ASP A 86 -18.00 -12.28 -5.81
N GLN A 87 -18.55 -11.07 -5.74
CA GLN A 87 -18.60 -10.14 -6.86
C GLN A 87 -17.20 -9.66 -7.27
N LEU A 88 -16.34 -9.28 -6.32
CA LEU A 88 -14.95 -8.88 -6.60
C LEU A 88 -14.07 -10.03 -7.14
N THR A 89 -14.45 -11.27 -6.86
CA THR A 89 -13.71 -12.45 -7.34
C THR A 89 -14.15 -12.85 -8.77
N LEU A 90 -15.39 -12.54 -9.16
CA LEU A 90 -15.98 -12.90 -10.45
C LEU A 90 -16.03 -11.75 -11.48
N GLU A 91 -15.92 -10.50 -11.04
CA GLU A 91 -16.00 -9.31 -11.90
C GLU A 91 -14.58 -8.85 -12.26
N GLU A 92 -14.28 -8.80 -13.56
CA GLU A 92 -13.01 -8.27 -14.09
C GLU A 92 -12.80 -6.85 -13.55
N MET A 93 -11.72 -6.64 -12.80
CA MET A 93 -11.48 -5.35 -12.17
C MET A 93 -10.89 -4.41 -13.21
N HIS A 94 -11.72 -3.50 -13.74
CA HIS A 94 -11.27 -2.45 -14.65
C HIS A 94 -10.61 -1.31 -13.87
N VAL A 95 -9.30 -1.17 -13.99
CA VAL A 95 -8.56 -0.05 -13.40
C VAL A 95 -8.09 0.88 -14.50
N ALA A 96 -8.64 2.10 -14.51
CA ALA A 96 -8.18 3.17 -15.38
C ALA A 96 -6.89 3.78 -14.84
N TYR A 97 -5.76 3.46 -15.47
CA TYR A 97 -4.46 4.02 -15.12
C TYR A 97 -4.04 5.05 -16.18
N THR A 98 -3.69 6.27 -15.76
CA THR A 98 -3.17 7.28 -16.68
C THR A 98 -1.65 7.27 -16.63
N PHE A 99 -1.02 6.71 -17.65
CA PHE A 99 0.42 6.79 -17.82
C PHE A 99 0.79 8.22 -18.20
N SER A 100 1.55 8.90 -17.32
CA SER A 100 2.03 10.26 -17.53
C SER A 100 3.54 10.24 -17.58
N ASP A 101 4.11 10.47 -18.75
CA ASP A 101 5.56 10.51 -18.94
C ASP A 101 5.96 11.67 -19.86
N THR A 102 7.22 12.09 -19.75
CA THR A 102 7.77 13.20 -20.52
C THR A 102 8.86 12.68 -21.44
N ILE A 103 8.59 12.70 -22.74
CA ILE A 103 9.56 12.29 -23.75
C ILE A 103 10.43 13.49 -24.11
N TYR A 104 11.75 13.33 -23.99
CA TYR A 104 12.74 14.32 -24.38
C TYR A 104 13.36 13.94 -25.72
N TYR A 105 13.26 14.85 -26.69
CA TYR A 105 13.90 14.69 -27.99
C TYR A 105 14.88 15.83 -28.23
N SER A 106 16.15 15.48 -28.37
CA SER A 106 17.22 16.41 -28.68
C SER A 106 17.88 16.03 -30.00
N GLY A 107 18.10 17.02 -30.86
CA GLY A 107 18.77 16.80 -32.13
C GLY A 107 19.40 18.08 -32.66
N THR A 108 20.07 17.93 -33.79
CA THR A 108 20.70 19.03 -34.51
C THR A 108 20.19 19.00 -35.94
N VAL A 109 19.65 20.12 -36.41
CA VAL A 109 19.28 20.28 -37.82
C VAL A 109 20.43 20.99 -38.54
N PRO A 110 21.10 20.34 -39.50
CA PRO A 110 22.11 21.00 -40.32
C PRO A 110 21.43 21.91 -41.34
N ILE A 111 21.78 23.19 -41.33
CA ILE A 111 21.36 24.18 -42.30
C ILE A 111 22.56 24.48 -43.20
N SER A 112 22.39 24.28 -44.51
CA SER A 112 23.38 24.61 -45.53
C SER A 112 22.79 25.63 -46.49
N GLN A 113 23.33 26.84 -46.50
CA GLN A 113 22.92 27.93 -47.38
C GLN A 113 24.12 28.47 -48.14
N THR A 114 23.92 28.90 -49.38
CA THR A 114 24.96 29.59 -50.16
C THR A 114 24.63 31.07 -50.17
N VAL A 115 25.59 31.91 -49.76
CA VAL A 115 25.44 33.36 -49.75
C VAL A 115 26.29 33.93 -50.89
N ASP A 116 25.67 34.74 -51.74
CA ASP A 116 26.29 35.39 -52.87
C ASP A 116 26.81 36.77 -52.44
N PHE A 117 28.13 36.93 -52.39
CA PHE A 117 28.79 38.19 -52.08
C PHE A 117 29.21 38.89 -53.38
N PRO A 118 28.59 40.01 -53.75
CA PRO A 118 29.03 40.78 -54.90
C PRO A 118 30.35 41.46 -54.58
N PHE A 119 31.39 41.20 -55.38
CA PHE A 119 32.66 41.88 -55.31
C PHE A 119 32.80 42.81 -56.52
N GLN A 120 32.94 44.11 -56.25
CA GLN A 120 33.17 45.14 -57.26
C GLN A 120 34.39 45.96 -56.84
N GLY A 121 35.44 45.91 -57.65
CA GLY A 121 36.67 46.61 -57.33
C GLY A 121 37.73 46.54 -58.41
N ASN A 122 38.70 47.43 -58.30
CA ASN A 122 39.89 47.43 -59.13
C ASN A 122 40.96 46.57 -58.48
N VAL A 123 41.35 45.48 -59.15
CA VAL A 123 42.45 44.62 -58.72
C VAL A 123 43.72 45.05 -59.43
N PRO A 124 44.79 45.42 -58.70
CA PRO A 124 46.06 45.76 -59.32
C PRO A 124 46.69 44.52 -59.96
N PHE A 125 47.07 44.64 -61.22
CA PHE A 125 47.81 43.63 -61.96
C PHE A 125 49.20 44.17 -62.30
N ARG A 126 50.23 43.48 -61.80
CA ARG A 126 51.63 43.73 -62.15
C ARG A 126 52.19 42.51 -62.86
N GLY A 127 52.60 42.67 -64.11
CA GLY A 127 53.13 41.57 -64.91
C GLY A 127 53.97 42.05 -66.07
N GLU A 128 54.60 41.12 -66.79
CA GLU A 128 55.35 41.42 -68.01
C GLU A 128 54.56 40.93 -69.22
N VAL A 129 54.36 41.80 -70.21
CA VAL A 129 53.72 41.43 -71.48
C VAL A 129 54.80 41.29 -72.56
N PRO A 130 54.89 40.15 -73.25
CA PRO A 130 55.79 39.99 -74.38
C PRO A 130 55.24 40.71 -75.60
N ILE A 131 56.01 41.64 -76.16
CA ILE A 131 55.69 42.32 -77.42
C ILE A 131 56.67 41.81 -78.47
N VAL A 132 56.14 41.31 -79.58
CA VAL A 132 56.93 40.89 -80.74
C VAL A 132 57.03 42.07 -81.70
N ILE A 133 58.25 42.54 -81.96
CA ILE A 133 58.52 43.62 -82.91
C ILE A 133 59.26 43.01 -84.09
N ASP A 134 58.74 43.22 -85.30
CA ASP A 134 59.42 42.81 -86.53
C ASP A 134 60.28 43.97 -87.05
N VAL A 135 61.59 43.79 -87.04
CA VAL A 135 62.53 44.80 -87.51
C VAL A 135 63.04 44.37 -88.88
N PRO A 136 62.81 45.16 -89.95
CA PRO A 136 63.32 44.81 -91.27
C PRO A 136 64.85 44.73 -91.21
N LEU A 137 65.39 43.54 -91.56
CA LEU A 137 66.80 43.06 -91.47
C LEU A 137 67.16 42.19 -90.25
N LEU A 138 66.45 42.27 -89.11
CA LEU A 138 66.82 41.55 -87.86
C LEU A 138 65.78 40.50 -87.43
N GLY A 139 64.63 40.43 -88.11
CA GLY A 139 63.55 39.48 -87.83
C GLY A 139 62.75 39.84 -86.57
N ALA A 140 61.84 38.95 -86.19
CA ALA A 140 60.96 39.13 -85.03
C ALA A 140 61.74 38.98 -83.72
N GLN A 141 61.76 40.05 -82.90
CA GLN A 141 62.32 40.03 -81.55
C GLN A 141 61.21 40.17 -80.50
N THR A 142 61.31 39.41 -79.41
CA THR A 142 60.36 39.46 -78.29
C THR A 142 60.95 40.27 -77.14
N ILE A 143 60.33 41.41 -76.83
CA ILE A 143 60.71 42.26 -75.70
C ILE A 143 59.67 42.09 -74.59
N ARG A 144 60.10 41.98 -73.34
CA ARG A 144 59.20 41.93 -72.17
C ARG A 144 59.05 43.33 -71.59
N VAL A 145 57.83 43.87 -71.63
CA VAL A 145 57.52 45.19 -71.08
C VAL A 145 56.77 45.00 -69.75
N PRO A 146 57.24 45.59 -68.64
CA PRO A 146 56.50 45.58 -67.39
C PRO A 146 55.25 46.45 -67.51
N VAL A 147 54.13 45.92 -67.05
CA VAL A 147 52.83 46.59 -67.02
C VAL A 147 52.34 46.61 -65.58
N ASP A 148 52.01 47.80 -65.08
CA ASP A 148 51.28 48.01 -63.82
C ASP A 148 49.95 48.68 -64.19
N THR A 149 48.86 47.93 -64.09
CA THR A 149 47.52 48.40 -64.45
C THR A 149 46.49 47.90 -63.46
N SER A 150 45.33 48.55 -63.40
CA SER A 150 44.21 48.10 -62.58
C SER A 150 43.14 47.47 -63.46
N VAL A 151 42.75 46.23 -63.16
CA VAL A 151 41.66 45.55 -63.85
C VAL A 151 40.40 45.66 -62.99
N TYR A 152 39.33 46.21 -63.57
CA TYR A 152 38.03 46.26 -62.92
C TYR A 152 37.40 44.87 -62.94
N VAL A 153 37.04 44.35 -61.76
CA VAL A 153 36.39 43.06 -61.59
C VAL A 153 35.01 43.30 -60.99
N ASN A 154 33.99 42.74 -61.63
CA ASN A 154 32.63 42.64 -61.11
C ASN A 154 32.22 41.18 -61.16
N THR A 155 32.31 40.51 -60.02
CA THR A 155 32.03 39.08 -59.91
C THR A 155 31.23 38.79 -58.64
N VAL A 156 30.55 37.65 -58.62
CA VAL A 156 29.80 37.18 -57.46
C VAL A 156 30.55 35.99 -56.86
N VAL A 157 30.97 36.13 -55.61
CA VAL A 157 31.64 35.08 -54.86
C VAL A 157 30.59 34.32 -54.06
N ARG A 158 30.42 33.02 -54.34
CA ARG A 158 29.49 32.16 -53.63
C ARG A 158 30.18 31.53 -52.42
N VAL A 159 29.74 31.86 -51.22
CA VAL A 159 30.29 31.30 -49.99
C VAL A 159 29.28 30.33 -49.38
N PRO A 160 29.61 29.04 -49.25
CA PRO A 160 28.75 28.09 -48.55
C PRO A 160 28.85 28.33 -47.04
N VAL A 161 27.72 28.52 -46.38
CA VAL A 161 27.58 28.64 -44.94
C VAL A 161 26.87 27.39 -44.43
N ARG A 162 27.52 26.66 -43.52
CA ARG A 162 26.97 25.49 -42.84
C ARG A 162 26.85 25.80 -41.36
N MET A 163 25.66 25.63 -40.81
CA MET A 163 25.36 25.87 -39.40
C MET A 163 24.52 24.73 -38.86
N ASP A 164 24.80 24.35 -37.63
CA ASP A 164 24.11 23.29 -36.92
C ASP A 164 23.21 23.91 -35.86
N PHE A 165 21.88 23.79 -36.03
CA PHE A 165 20.92 24.34 -35.09
C PHE A 165 20.48 23.25 -34.10
N PRO A 166 20.88 23.33 -32.81
CA PRO A 166 20.41 22.39 -31.81
C PRO A 166 18.97 22.71 -31.43
N PHE A 167 18.15 21.69 -31.28
CA PHE A 167 16.80 21.82 -30.75
C PHE A 167 16.56 20.79 -29.66
N ASN A 168 15.73 21.18 -28.69
CA ASN A 168 15.28 20.32 -27.60
C ASN A 168 13.77 20.49 -27.46
N VAL A 169 13.05 19.39 -27.60
CA VAL A 169 11.59 19.35 -27.52
C VAL A 169 11.21 18.39 -26.41
N THR A 170 10.38 18.91 -25.51
CA THR A 170 9.80 18.16 -24.39
C THR A 170 8.33 17.92 -24.70
N LEU A 171 7.93 16.66 -24.90
CA LEU A 171 6.54 16.30 -25.16
C LEU A 171 5.95 15.58 -23.94
N PRO A 172 5.02 16.21 -23.20
CA PRO A 172 4.27 15.51 -22.17
C PRO A 172 3.27 14.56 -22.85
N VAL A 173 3.32 13.28 -22.48
CA VAL A 173 2.44 12.24 -23.00
C VAL A 173 1.57 11.74 -21.85
N GLN A 174 0.24 11.80 -22.04
CA GLN A 174 -0.75 11.24 -21.13
C GLN A 174 -1.54 10.19 -21.90
N LEU A 175 -1.35 8.92 -21.55
CA LEU A 175 -2.03 7.80 -22.17
C LEU A 175 -2.93 7.13 -21.12
N PRO A 176 -4.26 7.24 -21.25
CA PRO A 176 -5.17 6.43 -20.44
C PRO A 176 -5.06 4.98 -20.92
N ILE A 177 -4.68 4.08 -20.02
CA ILE A 177 -4.62 2.64 -20.24
C ILE A 177 -5.68 2.02 -19.35
N GLU A 178 -6.64 1.35 -19.96
CA GLU A 178 -7.61 0.52 -19.25
C GLU A 178 -6.98 -0.86 -19.10
N MET A 179 -6.71 -1.25 -17.85
CA MET A 179 -6.19 -2.57 -17.52
C MET A 179 -7.33 -3.40 -16.93
N GLU A 180 -7.52 -4.59 -17.49
CA GLU A 180 -8.40 -5.62 -16.95
C GLU A 180 -7.54 -6.53 -16.07
N PHE A 181 -7.89 -6.63 -14.80
CA PHE A 181 -7.19 -7.52 -13.87
C PHE A 181 -8.12 -8.65 -13.43
N SER A 182 -7.68 -9.88 -13.63
CA SER A 182 -8.31 -11.05 -13.04
C SER A 182 -7.56 -11.49 -11.79
N THR A 183 -8.29 -12.08 -10.83
CA THR A 183 -7.69 -12.70 -9.63
C THR A 183 -6.70 -13.81 -10.00
N GLU A 184 -6.84 -14.39 -11.19
CA GLU A 184 -5.94 -15.40 -11.77
C GLU A 184 -4.56 -14.83 -12.16
N ASP A 185 -4.50 -13.54 -12.55
CA ASP A 185 -3.25 -12.87 -12.94
C ASP A 185 -2.37 -12.53 -11.73
N PHE A 186 -2.99 -12.44 -10.53
CA PHE A 186 -2.33 -12.11 -9.28
C PHE A 186 -2.62 -13.18 -8.21
N PRO A 187 -1.88 -14.31 -8.22
CA PRO A 187 -2.13 -15.42 -7.30
C PRO A 187 -2.06 -15.00 -5.82
N ALA A 188 -1.19 -14.03 -5.48
CA ALA A 188 -1.11 -13.48 -4.13
C ALA A 188 -2.40 -12.78 -3.67
N LEU A 189 -3.12 -12.09 -4.57
CA LEU A 189 -4.41 -11.47 -4.25
C LEU A 189 -5.47 -12.56 -4.05
N GLY A 190 -5.51 -13.55 -4.94
CA GLY A 190 -6.43 -14.69 -4.84
C GLY A 190 -6.27 -15.48 -3.54
N ASP A 191 -5.02 -15.74 -3.13
CA ASP A 191 -4.72 -16.41 -1.86
C ASP A 191 -5.25 -15.61 -0.65
N THR A 192 -5.06 -14.29 -0.65
CA THR A 192 -5.56 -13.43 0.46
C THR A 192 -7.08 -13.38 0.52
N LEU A 193 -7.76 -13.30 -0.62
CA LEU A 193 -9.22 -13.33 -0.70
C LEU A 193 -9.78 -14.69 -0.28
N ALA A 194 -9.13 -15.78 -0.66
CA ALA A 194 -9.49 -17.14 -0.23
C ALA A 194 -9.34 -17.33 1.28
N VAL A 195 -8.26 -16.81 1.88
CA VAL A 195 -8.06 -16.83 3.34
C VAL A 195 -9.14 -16.01 4.05
N PHE A 196 -9.43 -14.81 3.57
CA PHE A 196 -10.48 -13.96 4.17
C PHE A 196 -11.86 -14.61 4.05
N ARG A 197 -12.17 -15.24 2.91
CA ARG A 197 -13.39 -16.01 2.70
C ARG A 197 -13.51 -17.17 3.69
N ASN A 198 -12.45 -17.96 3.89
CA ASN A 198 -12.43 -19.04 4.86
C ASN A 198 -12.65 -18.52 6.29
N LEU A 199 -12.00 -17.41 6.65
CA LEU A 199 -12.19 -16.77 7.95
C LEU A 199 -13.65 -16.35 8.15
N LEU A 200 -14.27 -15.70 7.18
CA LEU A 200 -15.68 -15.30 7.26
C LEU A 200 -16.62 -16.51 7.38
N GLN A 201 -16.32 -17.62 6.69
CA GLN A 201 -17.09 -18.86 6.81
C GLN A 201 -16.93 -19.52 8.18
N GLU A 202 -15.73 -19.51 8.73
CA GLU A 202 -15.45 -20.04 10.06
C GLU A 202 -16.14 -19.23 11.15
N PHE A 203 -16.08 -17.89 11.08
CA PHE A 203 -16.84 -17.01 11.97
C PHE A 203 -18.34 -17.25 11.86
N ARG A 204 -18.88 -17.41 10.64
CA ARG A 204 -20.28 -17.76 10.43
C ARG A 204 -20.66 -19.10 11.08
N ALA A 205 -19.78 -20.11 11.01
CA ALA A 205 -20.00 -21.41 11.61
C ALA A 205 -19.98 -21.37 13.15
N LEU A 206 -19.15 -20.49 13.72
CA LEU A 206 -19.00 -20.29 15.17
C LEU A 206 -20.22 -19.57 15.78
N PHE A 207 -20.87 -18.70 15.03
CA PHE A 207 -22.08 -17.97 15.45
C PHE A 207 -23.40 -18.67 15.09
N ARG A 208 -23.37 -19.93 14.63
CA ARG A 208 -24.55 -20.76 14.39
C ARG A 208 -25.09 -21.37 15.69
#